data_AF-A0A5M6IIH6-F1
#
_entry.id   AF-A0A5M6IIH6-F1
#
_cell.length_a   1.000
_cell.length_b   1.000
_cell.length_c   1.000
_cell.angle_alpha   90.00
_cell.angle_beta   90.00
_cell.angle_gamma   90.00
#
_symmetry.space_group_name_H-M   'P 1'
#
loop_
_entity.id
_entity.type
_entity.pdbx_description
1 polymer ?
#
loop_
_entity_poly.entity_id
_entity_poly.type
_entity_poly.pdbx_seq_one_letter_code
_entity_poly.pdbx_strand_id
1 'polypeptide(L)'
;MAEIGKLPVAPKAFRFVAFETYEPYCVAIYEVAQTLLEAATTDMHKATATWARCLLTNEWPGYSSQVNYVEASVGRMINAQENELQWSMPMAEAA
;
A
#
# COMPACT_ATOMS: atom_id res chain seq x y z
N MET A 1 -34.67 17.90 19.47
CA MET A 1 -34.37 17.62 18.05
C MET A 1 -32.94 18.07 17.81
N ALA A 2 -32.00 17.15 17.59
CA ALA A 2 -30.61 17.50 17.32
C ALA A 2 -30.50 18.04 15.87
N GLU A 3 -29.82 19.17 15.69
CA GLU A 3 -29.53 19.73 14.37
C GLU A 3 -28.57 18.80 13.60
N ILE A 4 -29.13 17.91 12.79
CA ILE A 4 -28.39 17.21 11.73
C ILE A 4 -28.28 18.22 10.58
N GLY A 5 -27.31 19.13 10.62
CA GLY A 5 -27.40 20.30 9.73
C GLY A 5 -26.14 21.10 9.36
N LYS A 6 -24.95 20.74 9.87
CA LYS A 6 -23.70 21.26 9.30
C LYS A 6 -22.74 20.11 9.06
N LEU A 7 -22.58 19.74 7.79
CA LEU A 7 -21.41 18.99 7.37
C LEU A 7 -20.18 19.82 7.81
N PRO A 8 -19.23 19.24 8.54
CA PRO A 8 -18.03 19.95 8.94
C PRO A 8 -17.35 20.49 7.67
N VAL A 9 -16.89 21.74 7.72
CA VAL A 9 -16.09 22.32 6.64
C VAL A 9 -14.91 21.40 6.40
N ALA A 10 -14.69 21.02 5.14
CA ALA A 10 -13.57 20.16 4.78
C ALA A 10 -12.26 20.75 5.31
N PRO A 11 -11.39 19.95 5.96
CA PRO A 11 -10.11 20.43 6.46
C PRO A 11 -9.30 21.09 5.35
N LYS A 12 -8.70 22.25 5.63
CA LYS A 12 -7.89 22.98 4.65
C LYS A 12 -6.52 22.36 4.40
N ALA A 13 -6.01 21.59 5.35
CA ALA A 13 -4.70 20.94 5.28
C ALA A 13 -4.67 19.73 6.22
N PHE A 14 -3.83 18.74 5.89
CA PHE A 14 -3.51 17.62 6.75
C PHE A 14 -2.00 17.62 7.04
N ARG A 15 -1.61 17.52 8.31
CA ARG A 15 -0.20 17.55 8.72
C ARG A 15 0.13 16.41 9.65
N PHE A 16 1.25 15.74 9.38
CA PHE A 16 1.87 14.84 10.33
C PHE A 16 2.88 15.63 11.17
N VAL A 17 2.81 15.46 12.48
CA VAL A 17 3.83 15.95 13.42
C VAL A 17 4.62 14.75 13.87
N ALA A 18 5.88 14.69 13.47
CA ALA A 18 6.80 13.64 13.87
C ALA A 18 7.71 14.16 14.99
N PHE A 19 7.86 13.35 16.03
CA PHE A 19 8.78 13.57 17.13
C PHE A 19 9.72 12.37 17.22
N GLU A 20 11.03 12.61 17.19
CA GLU A 20 12.01 11.54 17.34
C GLU A 20 11.96 10.96 18.76
N THR A 21 11.95 9.64 18.87
CA THR A 21 11.89 8.94 20.17
C THR A 21 13.26 8.79 20.82
N TYR A 22 14.32 9.16 20.12
CA TYR A 22 15.71 9.12 20.58
C TYR A 22 16.39 10.46 20.28
N GLU A 23 17.47 10.74 20.99
CA GLU A 23 18.26 11.96 20.81
C GLU A 23 18.65 12.13 19.32
N PRO A 24 18.51 13.35 18.73
CA PRO A 24 18.31 14.66 19.35
C PRO A 24 16.86 15.09 19.67
N TYR A 25 15.85 14.20 19.57
CA TYR A 25 14.44 14.51 19.83
C TYR A 25 13.88 15.62 18.92
N CYS A 26 14.29 15.62 17.65
CA CYS A 26 13.84 16.63 16.70
C CYS A 26 12.32 16.55 16.47
N VAL A 27 11.75 17.70 16.10
CA VAL A 27 10.36 17.83 15.68
C VAL A 27 10.32 18.21 14.21
N ALA A 28 9.53 17.48 13.43
CA ALA A 28 9.27 17.81 12.03
C ALA A 28 7.77 17.85 11.75
N ILE A 29 7.37 18.78 10.89
CA ILE A 29 5.98 18.93 10.43
C ILE A 29 5.96 18.67 8.93
N TYR A 30 5.15 17.69 8.52
CA TYR A 30 4.96 17.33 7.11
C TYR A 30 3.54 17.65 6.71
N GLU A 31 3.36 18.61 5.81
CA GLU A 31 2.07 18.85 5.17
C GLU A 31 1.88 17.93 3.98
N VAL A 32 0.72 17.29 3.91
CA VAL A 32 0.39 16.35 2.84
C VAL A 32 0.06 17.14 1.58
N ALA A 33 0.80 16.87 0.51
CA ALA A 33 0.53 17.45 -0.80
C ALA A 33 -0.80 16.92 -1.38
N GLN A 34 -1.42 17.73 -2.25
CA GLN A 34 -2.70 17.40 -2.89
C GLN A 34 -2.67 16.05 -3.63
N THR A 35 -1.56 15.71 -4.29
CA THR A 35 -1.39 14.45 -5.02
C THR A 35 -1.52 13.22 -4.11
N LEU A 36 -1.01 13.31 -2.88
CA LEU A 36 -1.12 12.22 -1.91
C LEU A 36 -2.53 12.14 -1.33
N LEU A 37 -3.21 13.27 -1.12
CA LEU A 37 -4.61 13.28 -0.68
C LEU A 37 -5.53 12.61 -1.72
N GLU A 38 -5.33 12.88 -3.00
CA GLU A 38 -6.13 12.29 -4.08
C GLU A 38 -5.93 10.77 -4.20
N ALA A 39 -4.67 10.32 -4.13
CA ALA A 39 -4.34 8.90 -4.11
C ALA A 39 -4.97 8.20 -2.89
N ALA A 40 -4.78 8.76 -1.69
CA ALA A 40 -5.34 8.22 -0.46
C ALA A 40 -6.87 8.20 -0.45
N THR A 41 -7.52 9.21 -1.04
CA THR A 41 -8.99 9.25 -1.18
C THR A 41 -9.50 8.10 -2.05
N THR A 42 -8.80 7.82 -3.15
CA THR A 42 -9.12 6.71 -4.04
C THR A 42 -8.99 5.37 -3.31
N ASP A 43 -7.90 5.18 -2.56
CA ASP A 43 -7.67 3.98 -1.76
C ASP A 43 -8.73 3.80 -0.67
N MET A 44 -9.07 4.89 0.03
CA MET A 44 -10.09 4.90 1.08
C MET A 44 -11.47 4.53 0.53
N HIS A 45 -11.87 5.07 -0.62
CA HIS A 45 -13.12 4.70 -1.28
C HIS A 45 -13.15 3.21 -1.64
N LYS A 46 -12.07 2.68 -2.22
CA LYS A 46 -11.96 1.26 -2.55
C LYS A 46 -12.03 0.38 -1.31
N ALA A 47 -11.33 0.74 -0.24
CA ALA A 47 -11.34 0.02 1.03
C ALA A 47 -12.74 0.02 1.65
N THR A 48 -13.43 1.17 1.66
CA THR A 48 -14.77 1.31 2.22
C THR A 48 -15.81 0.53 1.44
N ALA A 49 -15.76 0.57 0.10
CA ALA A 49 -16.64 -0.24 -0.75
C ALA A 49 -16.41 -1.74 -0.52
N THR A 50 -15.15 -2.16 -0.40
CA THR A 50 -14.80 -3.56 -0.08
C THR A 50 -15.32 -3.95 1.29
N TRP A 51 -15.14 -3.11 2.30
CA TRP A 51 -15.61 -3.34 3.66
C TRP A 51 -17.14 -3.44 3.72
N ALA A 52 -17.85 -2.52 3.07
CA ALA A 52 -19.31 -2.57 2.97
C ALA A 52 -19.78 -3.88 2.33
N ARG A 53 -19.13 -4.34 1.24
CA ARG A 53 -19.43 -5.64 0.63
C ARG A 53 -19.19 -6.79 1.62
N CYS A 54 -18.05 -6.81 2.32
CA CYS A 54 -17.74 -7.87 3.29
C CYS A 54 -18.79 -7.93 4.41
N LEU A 55 -19.25 -6.78 4.91
CA LEU A 55 -20.30 -6.73 5.92
C LEU A 55 -21.64 -7.24 5.40
N LEU A 56 -21.98 -6.94 4.13
CA LEU A 56 -23.24 -7.36 3.52
C LEU A 56 -23.27 -8.86 3.20
N THR A 57 -22.16 -9.44 2.76
CA THR A 57 -22.09 -10.84 2.32
C THR A 57 -21.54 -11.79 3.38
N ASN A 58 -20.93 -11.26 4.44
CA ASN A 58 -20.11 -12.01 5.40
C ASN A 58 -18.98 -12.83 4.75
N GLU A 59 -18.51 -12.38 3.59
CA GLU A 59 -17.36 -12.98 2.88
C GLU A 59 -16.16 -12.06 2.95
N TRP A 60 -15.00 -12.62 3.33
CA TRP A 60 -13.79 -11.86 3.60
C TRP A 60 -12.67 -12.31 2.65
N PRO A 61 -12.36 -11.55 1.57
CA PRO A 61 -11.46 -12.00 0.51
C PRO A 61 -10.05 -12.35 0.99
N GLY A 62 -9.55 -11.67 2.02
CA GLY A 62 -8.24 -11.95 2.61
C GLY A 62 -8.18 -13.22 3.45
N TYR A 63 -9.34 -13.80 3.78
CA TYR A 63 -9.48 -15.00 4.61
C TYR A 63 -10.29 -16.06 3.86
N SER A 64 -9.86 -16.35 2.63
CA SER A 64 -10.49 -17.40 1.83
C SER A 64 -10.32 -18.78 2.49
N SER A 65 -11.26 -19.68 2.25
CA SER A 65 -11.16 -21.08 2.67
C SER A 65 -10.26 -21.92 1.74
N GLN A 66 -9.68 -21.30 0.71
CA GLN A 66 -8.84 -21.95 -0.29
C GLN A 66 -7.36 -21.63 -0.06
N VAL A 67 -6.49 -22.39 -0.72
CA VAL A 67 -5.05 -22.09 -0.74
C VAL A 67 -4.82 -20.82 -1.54
N ASN A 68 -4.24 -19.80 -0.91
CA ASN A 68 -3.84 -18.57 -1.59
C ASN A 68 -2.44 -18.75 -2.19
N TYR A 69 -2.33 -18.65 -3.50
CA TYR A 69 -1.04 -18.70 -4.19
C TYR A 69 -0.31 -17.37 -4.03
N VAL A 70 0.99 -17.45 -3.79
CA VAL A 70 1.88 -16.30 -3.68
C VAL A 70 2.84 -16.36 -4.84
N GLU A 71 2.87 -15.29 -5.63
CA GLU A 71 3.80 -15.15 -6.75
C GLU A 71 5.20 -14.83 -6.26
N ALA A 72 6.20 -15.18 -7.07
CA ALA A 72 7.57 -14.80 -6.81
C ALA A 72 7.72 -13.27 -6.85
N SER A 73 8.52 -12.72 -5.93
CA SER A 73 8.90 -11.30 -5.98
C SER A 73 9.65 -10.98 -7.28
N VAL A 74 9.53 -9.74 -7.77
CA VAL A 74 10.20 -9.28 -9.01
C VAL A 74 11.70 -9.61 -9.01
N GLY A 75 12.43 -9.37 -7.91
CA GLY A 75 13.85 -9.71 -7.85
C GLY A 75 14.15 -11.20 -8.03
N ARG A 76 13.30 -12.10 -7.51
CA ARG A 76 13.45 -13.55 -7.74
C ARG A 76 13.15 -13.94 -9.18
N MET A 77 12.19 -13.28 -9.82
CA MET A 77 11.88 -13.52 -11.24
C MET A 77 13.03 -13.06 -12.14
N ILE A 78 13.62 -11.89 -11.86
CA ILE A 78 14.81 -11.40 -12.57
C ILE A 78 15.97 -12.39 -12.43
N ASN A 79 16.30 -12.79 -11.20
CA ASN A 79 17.40 -13.74 -10.97
C ASN A 79 17.18 -15.10 -11.66
N ALA A 80 15.94 -15.59 -11.72
CA ALA A 80 15.61 -16.82 -12.43
C ALA A 80 15.86 -16.68 -13.94
N GLN A 81 15.41 -15.57 -14.53
CA GLN A 81 15.64 -15.28 -15.94
C GLN A 81 17.13 -15.09 -16.27
N GLU A 82 17.88 -14.41 -15.41
CA GLU A 82 19.34 -14.28 -15.54
C GLU A 82 20.05 -15.64 -15.47
N ASN A 83 19.66 -16.51 -14.54
CA ASN A 83 20.21 -17.87 -14.45
C ASN A 83 19.86 -18.73 -15.68
N GLU A 84 18.65 -18.62 -16.21
CA GLU A 84 18.25 -19.29 -17.45
C GLU A 84 19.07 -18.79 -18.66
N LEU A 85 19.29 -17.47 -18.75
CA LEU A 85 20.14 -16.86 -19.76
C LEU A 85 21.60 -17.34 -19.62
N GLN A 86 22.13 -17.40 -18.40
CA GLN A 86 23.48 -17.88 -18.11
C GLN A 86 23.67 -19.36 -18.48
N TRP A 87 22.65 -20.21 -18.26
CA TRP A 87 22.68 -21.61 -18.68
C TRP A 87 22.60 -21.77 -20.20
N SER A 88 21.85 -20.89 -20.88
CA SER A 88 21.65 -20.95 -22.33
C SER A 88 22.84 -20.42 -23.16
N MET A 89 23.75 -19.65 -22.55
CA MET A 89 25.02 -19.29 -23.18
C MET A 89 26.00 -20.44 -22.96
N PRO A 90 26.52 -21.10 -24.02
CA PRO A 90 27.59 -22.07 -23.82
C PRO A 90 28.75 -21.33 -23.16
N MET A 91 29.19 -21.83 -22.01
CA MET A 91 30.42 -21.36 -21.38
C MET A 91 31.53 -21.56 -22.40
N ALA A 92 32.00 -20.47 -23.01
CA ALA A 92 33.18 -20.51 -23.85
C ALA A 92 34.31 -21.13 -23.00
N GLU A 93 34.77 -22.31 -23.42
CA GLU A 93 35.81 -23.08 -22.75
C GLU A 93 36.97 -22.15 -22.38
N ALA A 94 37.24 -22.08 -21.06
CA ALA A 94 38.45 -21.48 -20.55
C ALA A 94 39.65 -22.31 -21.05
N ALA A 95 40.46 -21.69 -21.90
CA ALA A 95 41.72 -22.22 -22.42
C ALA A 95 42.77 -22.45 -21.33
#